data_AF-A0A6I4ISC7-F1
#
_entry.id   AF-A0A6I4ISC7-F1
#
_cell.length_a   1.000
_cell.length_b   1.000
_cell.length_c   1.000
_cell.angle_alpha   90.00
_cell.angle_beta   90.00
_cell.angle_gamma   90.00
#
_symmetry.space_group_name_H-M   'P 1'
#
loop_
_entity.id
_entity.type
_entity.pdbx_description
1 polymer ?
#
loop_
_entity_poly.entity_id
_entity_poly.type
_entity_poly.pdbx_seq_one_letter_code
_entity_poly.pdbx_strand_id
1 'polypeptide(L)'
;MKKDSIFKSNLFLSQHEIAMLLNINRSQWAMFLSGKRDIPPKAKLKLANLIAISNNLSNEIPKNSPYLKNIEEKKNKILLEEFRKNLVEKEYLEKKLDQLKRNYFKANTTFNLISKLKEGKNLKEIDILLLSSIENKIINHLEKNGLHIQKKLQLKINTLIIYKNQLEREIKNNELNL
;
A
#
# COMPACT_ATOMS: atom_id res chain seq x y z
N MET A 1 -3.41 14.79 41.85
CA MET A 1 -3.58 14.09 40.56
C MET A 1 -4.82 13.21 40.65
N LYS A 2 -5.91 13.56 39.98
CA LYS A 2 -6.88 12.57 39.49
C LYS A 2 -6.74 12.62 37.97
N LYS A 3 -5.83 11.82 37.43
CA LYS A 3 -5.54 11.71 35.99
C LYS A 3 -6.37 10.59 35.35
N ASP A 4 -7.44 10.15 36.00
CA ASP A 4 -8.37 9.19 35.41
C ASP A 4 -9.35 10.00 34.56
N SER A 5 -9.41 9.69 33.27
CA SER A 5 -10.41 10.29 32.37
C SER A 5 -11.81 10.00 32.93
N ILE A 6 -12.62 11.05 33.11
CA ILE A 6 -14.00 10.92 33.62
C ILE A 6 -14.83 9.94 32.76
N PHE A 7 -14.51 9.88 31.47
CA PHE A 7 -15.02 8.88 30.55
C PHE A 7 -14.01 7.75 30.43
N LYS A 8 -14.47 6.49 30.50
CA LYS A 8 -13.61 5.33 30.21
C LYS A 8 -13.24 5.27 28.73
N SER A 9 -14.10 5.80 27.86
CA SER A 9 -13.88 5.90 26.42
C SER A 9 -13.20 7.21 26.04
N ASN A 10 -12.31 7.15 25.06
CA ASN A 10 -11.68 8.32 24.45
C ASN A 10 -12.68 9.00 23.52
N LEU A 11 -13.46 9.94 24.07
CA LEU A 11 -14.41 10.74 23.30
C LEU A 11 -13.67 11.88 22.60
N PHE A 12 -14.03 12.15 21.34
CA PHE A 12 -13.55 13.31 20.60
C PHE A 12 -14.32 14.59 21.00
N LEU A 13 -14.28 14.92 22.29
CA LEU A 13 -14.94 16.09 22.88
C LEU A 13 -13.93 16.93 23.65
N SER A 14 -13.83 18.20 23.31
CA SER A 14 -13.05 19.19 24.04
C SER A 14 -13.68 19.51 25.40
N GLN A 15 -12.87 20.08 26.31
CA GLN A 15 -13.37 20.60 27.60
C GLN A 15 -14.51 21.62 27.44
N HIS A 16 -14.49 22.38 26.35
CA HIS A 16 -15.53 23.37 26.07
C HIS A 16 -16.84 22.70 25.67
N GLU A 17 -16.79 21.70 24.78
CA GLU A 17 -17.97 20.96 24.32
C GLU A 17 -18.60 20.15 25.46
N ILE A 18 -17.79 19.55 26.34
CA ILE A 18 -18.31 18.87 27.54
C ILE A 18 -19.03 19.87 28.45
N ALA A 19 -18.44 21.05 28.68
CA ALA A 19 -19.09 22.10 29.47
C ALA A 19 -20.43 22.54 28.85
N MET A 20 -20.48 22.71 27.52
CA MET A 20 -21.72 23.01 26.80
C MET A 20 -22.78 21.92 26.95
N LEU A 21 -22.43 20.63 26.81
CA LEU A 21 -23.36 19.51 26.99
C LEU A 21 -23.96 19.48 28.41
N LEU A 22 -23.16 19.84 29.41
CA LEU A 22 -23.57 19.94 30.81
C LEU A 22 -24.32 21.24 31.14
N ASN A 23 -24.45 22.17 30.19
CA ASN A 23 -24.97 23.54 30.38
C ASN A 23 -24.24 24.32 31.49
N ILE A 24 -22.90 24.23 31.52
CA ILE A 24 -22.03 24.99 32.44
C ILE A 24 -20.96 25.72 31.64
N ASN A 25 -20.26 26.67 32.25
CA ASN A 25 -19.13 27.31 31.60
C ASN A 25 -17.85 26.45 31.69
N ARG A 26 -16.91 26.69 30.77
CA ARG A 26 -15.63 25.96 30.71
C ARG A 26 -14.85 26.06 32.02
N SER A 27 -14.88 27.21 32.68
CA SER A 27 -14.18 27.44 33.95
C SER A 27 -14.73 26.57 35.08
N GLN A 28 -16.06 26.41 35.17
CA GLN A 28 -16.74 25.53 36.12
C GLN A 28 -16.35 24.07 35.87
N TRP A 29 -16.28 23.65 34.61
CA TRP A 29 -15.81 22.31 34.25
C TRP A 29 -14.34 22.09 34.65
N ALA A 30 -13.46 23.07 34.39
CA ALA A 30 -12.05 22.98 34.79
C ALA A 30 -11.85 22.97 36.31
N MET A 31 -12.62 23.77 37.05
CA MET A 31 -12.62 23.77 38.52
C MET A 31 -13.12 22.44 39.09
N PHE A 32 -14.10 21.82 38.44
CA PHE A 32 -14.58 20.49 38.79
C PHE A 32 -13.55 19.40 38.54
N LEU A 33 -12.95 19.38 37.36
CA LEU A 33 -11.86 18.45 37.03
C LEU A 33 -10.68 18.54 38.00
N SER A 34 -10.36 19.76 38.45
CA SER A 34 -9.27 20.00 39.42
C SER A 34 -9.68 19.81 40.88
N GLY A 35 -10.95 19.47 41.16
CA GLY A 35 -11.48 19.30 42.51
C GLY A 35 -11.62 20.58 43.32
N LYS A 36 -11.47 21.76 42.67
CA LYS A 36 -11.53 23.08 43.32
C LYS A 36 -12.96 23.53 43.62
N ARG A 37 -13.93 23.11 42.81
CA ARG A 37 -15.34 23.46 42.98
C ARG A 37 -16.24 22.41 42.37
N ASP A 38 -17.36 22.14 43.02
CA ASP A 38 -18.36 21.22 42.52
C ASP A 38 -19.26 21.85 41.43
N ILE A 39 -19.82 21.01 40.55
CA ILE A 39 -20.78 21.46 39.51
C ILE A 39 -22.23 21.41 40.03
N PRO A 40 -23.14 22.20 39.41
CA PRO A 40 -24.55 22.19 39.79
C PRO A 40 -25.18 20.78 39.77
N PRO A 41 -26.13 20.47 40.66
CA PRO A 41 -26.77 19.14 40.71
C PRO A 41 -27.36 18.69 39.35
N LYS A 42 -27.97 19.62 38.60
CA LYS A 42 -28.47 19.35 37.24
C LYS A 42 -27.37 18.92 36.26
N ALA A 43 -26.19 19.53 36.36
CA ALA A 43 -25.03 19.18 35.55
C ALA A 43 -24.44 17.83 35.97
N LYS A 44 -24.46 17.48 37.26
CA LYS A 44 -24.05 16.14 37.73
C LYS A 44 -24.92 15.03 37.17
N LEU A 45 -26.25 15.21 37.18
CA LEU A 45 -27.18 14.22 36.62
C LEU A 45 -26.92 14.01 35.12
N LYS A 46 -26.72 15.10 34.37
CA LYS A 46 -26.33 15.03 32.95
C LYS A 46 -24.99 14.31 32.76
N LEU A 47 -24.00 14.61 33.59
CA LEU A 47 -22.69 13.97 33.52
C LEU A 47 -22.78 12.46 33.78
N ALA A 48 -23.54 12.05 34.81
CA ALA A 48 -23.77 10.64 35.10
C ALA A 48 -24.40 9.90 33.91
N ASN A 49 -25.39 10.51 33.26
CA ASN A 49 -26.01 9.96 32.06
C ASN A 49 -25.02 9.84 30.90
N LEU A 50 -24.21 10.87 30.64
CA LEU A 50 -23.19 10.83 29.59
C LEU A 50 -22.14 9.75 29.86
N ILE A 51 -21.71 9.57 31.11
CA ILE A 51 -20.78 8.51 31.50
C ILE A 51 -21.41 7.14 31.25
N ALA A 52 -22.66 6.93 31.68
CA ALA A 52 -23.38 5.68 31.49
C ALA A 52 -23.52 5.33 30.00
N ILE A 53 -23.89 6.29 29.14
CA ILE A 53 -23.96 6.10 27.70
C ILE A 53 -22.56 5.76 27.16
N SER A 54 -21.54 6.55 27.50
CA SER A 54 -20.18 6.39 26.99
C SER A 54 -19.54 5.05 27.31
N ASN A 55 -19.92 4.43 28.44
CA ASN A 55 -19.44 3.12 28.87
C ASN A 55 -20.15 1.97 28.15
N ASN A 56 -21.34 2.22 27.61
CA ASN A 56 -22.16 1.27 26.88
C ASN A 56 -22.07 1.46 25.36
N LEU A 57 -21.24 2.39 24.88
CA LEU A 57 -20.96 2.52 23.45
C LEU A 57 -20.15 1.30 22.99
N SER A 58 -20.64 0.61 21.97
CA SER A 58 -19.80 -0.30 21.20
C SER A 58 -18.84 0.52 20.33
N ASN A 59 -17.68 -0.05 20.03
CA ASN A 59 -16.78 0.52 19.01
C ASN A 59 -17.32 0.35 17.59
N GLU A 60 -18.51 -0.24 17.43
CA GLU A 60 -19.15 -0.44 16.16
C GLU A 60 -19.85 0.85 15.73
N ILE A 61 -19.54 1.29 14.52
CA ILE A 61 -20.19 2.45 13.93
C ILE A 61 -21.65 2.07 13.64
N PRO A 62 -22.64 2.96 13.87
CA PRO A 62 -24.04 2.64 13.62
C PRO A 62 -24.27 2.18 12.18
N LYS A 63 -24.76 0.93 12.00
CA LYS A 63 -24.92 0.25 10.69
C LYS A 63 -25.68 1.06 9.63
N ASN A 64 -26.55 1.98 10.05
CA ASN A 64 -27.37 2.81 9.15
C ASN A 64 -26.84 4.23 8.93
N SER A 65 -25.57 4.50 9.27
CA SER A 65 -24.99 5.82 9.02
C SER A 65 -24.73 6.01 7.51
N PRO A 66 -25.31 7.02 6.84
CA PRO A 66 -25.01 7.30 5.42
C PRO A 66 -23.53 7.62 5.19
N TYR A 67 -22.82 8.05 6.23
CA TYR A 67 -21.38 8.27 6.22
C TYR A 67 -20.60 6.96 6.01
N LEU A 68 -21.06 5.82 6.57
CA LEU A 68 -20.42 4.52 6.38
C LEU A 68 -20.48 4.05 4.94
N LYS A 69 -21.67 4.14 4.32
CA LYS A 69 -21.85 3.73 2.91
C LYS A 69 -20.88 4.47 2.00
N ASN A 70 -20.72 5.78 2.18
CA ASN A 70 -19.77 6.58 1.40
C ASN A 70 -18.31 6.19 1.66
N ILE A 71 -17.93 5.87 2.90
CA ILE A 71 -16.58 5.38 3.23
C ILE A 71 -16.32 4.04 2.56
N GLU A 72 -17.27 3.10 2.63
CA GLU A 72 -17.14 1.77 2.04
C GLU A 72 -17.06 1.85 0.51
N GLU A 73 -17.88 2.68 -0.12
CA GLU A 73 -17.80 2.97 -1.55
C GLU A 73 -16.43 3.53 -1.95
N LYS A 74 -15.89 4.49 -1.18
CA LYS A 74 -14.55 5.04 -1.41
C LYS A 74 -13.47 3.99 -1.23
N LYS A 75 -13.55 3.16 -0.19
CA LYS A 75 -12.62 2.05 0.05
C LYS A 75 -12.63 1.08 -1.12
N ASN A 76 -13.80 0.66 -1.58
CA ASN A 76 -13.95 -0.27 -2.71
C ASN A 76 -13.43 0.35 -4.00
N LYS A 77 -13.68 1.63 -4.23
CA LYS A 77 -13.14 2.35 -5.39
C LYS A 77 -11.62 2.35 -5.41
N ILE A 78 -10.97 2.65 -4.28
CA ILE A 78 -9.51 2.62 -4.15
C ILE A 78 -8.96 1.22 -4.43
N LEU A 79 -9.58 0.18 -3.88
CA LEU A 79 -9.17 -1.21 -4.10
C LEU A 79 -9.24 -1.61 -5.59
N LEU A 80 -10.32 -1.24 -6.27
CA LEU A 80 -10.48 -1.52 -7.71
C LEU A 80 -9.48 -0.74 -8.58
N GLU A 81 -9.19 0.51 -8.22
CA GLU A 81 -8.17 1.31 -8.91
C GLU A 81 -6.77 0.70 -8.76
N GLU A 82 -6.38 0.32 -7.54
CA GLU A 82 -5.10 -0.33 -7.27
C GLU A 82 -4.98 -1.69 -7.96
N PHE A 83 -6.07 -2.46 -7.98
CA PHE A 83 -6.12 -3.73 -8.72
C PHE A 83 -5.87 -3.53 -10.22
N ARG A 84 -6.53 -2.54 -10.83
CA ARG A 84 -6.31 -2.22 -12.26
C ARG A 84 -4.88 -1.77 -12.54
N LYS A 85 -4.32 -0.89 -11.70
CA LYS A 85 -2.91 -0.44 -11.84
C LYS A 85 -1.94 -1.61 -11.78
N ASN A 86 -2.13 -2.51 -10.82
CA ASN A 86 -1.29 -3.69 -10.66
C ASN A 86 -1.30 -4.59 -11.92
N LEU A 87 -2.48 -4.83 -12.50
CA LEU A 87 -2.60 -5.63 -13.72
C LEU A 87 -1.87 -4.99 -14.90
N VAL A 88 -2.06 -3.68 -15.11
CA VAL A 88 -1.40 -2.94 -16.19
C VAL A 88 0.12 -2.96 -16.02
N GLU A 89 0.61 -2.72 -14.80
CA GLU A 89 2.04 -2.75 -14.51
C GLU A 89 2.63 -4.15 -14.75
N LYS A 90 1.93 -5.20 -14.31
CA LYS A 90 2.35 -6.58 -14.52
C LYS A 90 2.48 -6.89 -16.01
N GLU A 91 1.45 -6.59 -16.81
CA GLU A 91 1.45 -6.85 -18.24
C GLU A 91 2.59 -6.11 -18.96
N TYR A 92 2.83 -4.85 -18.58
CA TYR A 92 3.94 -4.07 -19.11
C TYR A 92 5.30 -4.72 -18.79
N LEU A 93 5.51 -5.15 -17.54
CA LEU A 93 6.77 -5.78 -17.13
C LEU A 93 6.97 -7.16 -17.78
N GLU A 94 5.91 -7.94 -17.99
CA GLU A 94 5.96 -9.22 -18.70
C GLU A 94 6.38 -9.03 -20.15
N LYS A 95 5.75 -8.11 -20.88
CA LYS A 95 6.14 -7.77 -22.27
C LYS A 95 7.60 -7.32 -22.35
N LYS A 96 8.03 -6.50 -21.39
CA LYS A 96 9.42 -6.03 -21.31
C LYS A 96 10.40 -7.17 -21.03
N LEU A 97 10.06 -8.09 -20.13
CA LEU A 97 10.88 -9.26 -19.83
C LEU A 97 11.01 -10.16 -21.06
N ASP A 98 9.92 -10.38 -21.79
CA ASP A 98 9.95 -11.18 -23.01
C ASP A 98 10.83 -10.55 -24.09
N GLN A 99 10.78 -9.22 -24.23
CA GLN A 99 11.67 -8.52 -25.14
C GLN A 99 13.14 -8.68 -24.74
N LEU A 100 13.47 -8.54 -23.44
CA LEU A 100 14.84 -8.77 -22.95
C LEU A 100 15.30 -10.21 -23.21
N LYS A 101 14.45 -11.21 -22.94
CA LYS A 101 14.76 -12.63 -23.21
C LYS A 101 15.04 -12.88 -24.69
N ARG A 102 14.21 -12.34 -25.58
CA ARG A 102 14.40 -12.46 -27.05
C ARG A 102 15.71 -11.82 -27.50
N ASN A 103 16.02 -10.63 -27.00
CA ASN A 103 17.25 -9.92 -27.34
C ASN A 103 18.49 -10.64 -26.80
N TYR A 104 18.43 -11.13 -25.56
CA TYR A 104 19.47 -11.93 -24.95
C TYR A 104 19.73 -13.21 -25.76
N PHE A 105 18.66 -13.93 -26.12
CA PHE A 105 18.77 -15.15 -26.92
C PHE A 105 19.45 -14.87 -28.27
N LYS A 106 19.03 -13.84 -29.00
CA LYS A 106 19.66 -13.42 -30.27
C LYS A 106 21.15 -13.08 -30.11
N ALA A 107 21.49 -12.35 -29.06
CA ALA A 107 22.88 -11.99 -28.77
C ALA A 107 23.71 -13.25 -28.46
N ASN A 108 23.18 -14.15 -27.62
CA ASN A 108 23.85 -15.38 -27.23
C ASN A 108 24.03 -16.36 -28.40
N THR A 109 23.04 -16.51 -29.27
CA THR A 109 23.16 -17.34 -30.48
C THR A 109 24.23 -16.80 -31.43
N THR A 110 24.29 -15.48 -31.59
CA THR A 110 25.32 -14.83 -32.41
C THR A 110 26.70 -14.98 -31.79
N PHE A 111 26.81 -14.88 -30.45
CA PHE A 111 28.05 -15.12 -29.72
C PHE A 111 28.60 -16.52 -29.95
N ASN A 112 27.72 -17.53 -29.86
CA ASN A 112 28.08 -18.93 -30.11
C ASN A 112 28.54 -19.15 -31.56
N LEU A 113 27.88 -18.50 -32.53
CA LEU A 113 28.28 -18.56 -33.93
C LEU A 113 29.68 -17.95 -34.14
N ILE A 114 29.97 -16.78 -33.56
CA ILE A 114 31.29 -16.15 -33.65
C ILE A 114 32.37 -17.00 -33.00
N SER A 115 32.06 -17.58 -31.83
CA SER A 115 33.01 -18.47 -31.13
C SER A 115 33.40 -19.65 -32.02
N LYS A 116 32.44 -20.30 -32.66
CA LYS A 116 32.69 -21.38 -33.63
C LYS A 116 33.45 -20.93 -34.89
N LEU A 117 33.17 -19.74 -35.40
CA LEU A 117 33.89 -19.20 -36.56
C LEU A 117 35.35 -18.92 -36.23
N LYS A 118 35.64 -18.43 -35.02
CA LYS A 118 37.01 -18.20 -34.53
C LYS A 118 37.81 -19.49 -34.34
N GLU A 119 37.16 -20.61 -34.07
CA GLU A 119 37.82 -21.93 -33.98
C GLU A 119 38.27 -22.48 -35.36
N GLY A 120 37.76 -21.92 -36.46
CA GLY A 120 38.12 -22.31 -37.82
C GLY A 120 39.54 -21.89 -38.21
N LYS A 121 40.30 -22.78 -38.85
CA LYS A 121 41.75 -22.59 -39.10
C LYS A 121 42.14 -21.69 -40.29
N ASN A 122 41.22 -20.98 -40.95
CA ASN A 122 41.50 -20.22 -42.18
C ASN A 122 40.92 -18.79 -42.18
N LEU A 123 41.08 -18.04 -41.09
CA LEU A 123 40.62 -16.65 -41.02
C LEU A 123 41.71 -15.67 -41.51
N LYS A 124 41.33 -14.69 -42.33
CA LYS A 124 42.21 -13.56 -42.67
C LYS A 124 42.21 -12.55 -41.51
N GLU A 125 43.24 -11.71 -41.45
CA GLU A 125 43.35 -10.66 -40.43
C GLU A 125 42.13 -9.71 -40.39
N ILE A 126 41.60 -9.39 -41.56
CA ILE A 126 40.35 -8.59 -41.70
C ILE A 126 39.16 -9.31 -41.07
N ASP A 127 39.06 -10.63 -41.24
CA ASP A 127 37.97 -11.43 -40.65
C ASP A 127 38.08 -11.45 -39.12
N ILE A 128 39.30 -11.52 -38.59
CA ILE A 128 39.56 -11.48 -37.14
C ILE A 128 39.12 -10.13 -36.55
N LEU A 129 39.51 -9.02 -37.19
CA LEU A 129 39.10 -7.67 -36.76
C LEU A 129 37.57 -7.50 -36.81
N LEU A 130 36.93 -7.95 -37.90
CA LEU A 130 35.48 -7.91 -38.04
C LEU A 130 34.80 -8.71 -36.93
N LEU A 131 35.21 -9.96 -36.69
CA LEU A 131 34.64 -10.83 -35.65
C LEU A 131 34.80 -10.22 -34.25
N SER A 132 35.93 -9.58 -33.95
CA SER A 132 36.15 -8.88 -32.67
C SER A 132 35.21 -7.68 -32.49
N SER A 133 34.96 -6.91 -33.56
CA SER A 133 34.04 -5.77 -33.51
C SER A 133 32.59 -6.22 -33.24
N ILE A 134 32.18 -7.33 -33.85
CA ILE A 134 30.84 -7.91 -33.67
C ILE A 134 30.71 -8.50 -32.27
N GLU A 135 31.74 -9.17 -31.77
CA GLU A 135 31.79 -9.71 -30.41
C GLU A 135 31.62 -8.62 -29.35
N ASN A 136 32.35 -7.50 -29.47
CA ASN A 136 32.19 -6.35 -28.57
C ASN A 136 30.76 -5.80 -28.59
N LYS A 137 30.15 -5.70 -29.77
CA LYS A 137 28.74 -5.31 -29.91
C LYS A 137 27.82 -6.30 -29.20
N ILE A 138 28.07 -7.59 -29.31
CA ILE A 138 27.27 -8.64 -28.67
C ILE A 138 27.41 -8.62 -27.15
N ILE A 139 28.62 -8.46 -26.62
CA ILE A 139 28.87 -8.36 -25.17
C ILE A 139 28.05 -7.20 -24.60
N ASN A 140 28.09 -6.03 -25.23
CA ASN A 140 27.27 -4.88 -24.84
C ASN A 140 25.76 -5.18 -24.87
N HIS A 141 25.29 -5.97 -25.85
CA HIS A 141 23.90 -6.42 -25.91
C HIS A 141 23.57 -7.45 -24.83
N LEU A 142 24.49 -8.36 -24.50
CA LEU A 142 24.32 -9.36 -23.44
C LEU A 142 24.27 -8.70 -22.07
N GLU A 143 25.10 -7.70 -21.80
CA GLU A 143 25.06 -6.94 -20.55
C GLU A 143 23.73 -6.19 -20.38
N LYS A 144 23.32 -5.44 -21.41
CA LYS A 144 22.05 -4.68 -21.41
C LYS A 144 20.81 -5.54 -21.30
N ASN A 145 20.87 -6.80 -21.75
CA ASN A 145 19.76 -7.75 -21.68
C ASN A 145 20.05 -8.91 -20.73
N GLY A 146 21.01 -8.74 -19.82
CA GLY A 146 21.62 -9.84 -19.08
C GLY A 146 20.66 -10.53 -18.10
N LEU A 147 21.05 -11.74 -17.69
CA LEU A 147 20.26 -12.57 -16.76
C LEU A 147 19.96 -11.84 -15.43
N HIS A 148 20.87 -10.99 -14.96
CA HIS A 148 20.67 -10.20 -13.74
C HIS A 148 19.53 -9.16 -13.90
N ILE A 149 19.42 -8.50 -15.05
CA ILE A 149 18.32 -7.56 -15.35
C ILE A 149 17.00 -8.31 -15.49
N GLN A 150 17.02 -9.43 -16.21
CA GLN A 150 15.85 -10.31 -16.34
C GLN A 150 15.36 -10.80 -14.97
N LYS A 151 16.28 -11.21 -14.08
CA LYS A 151 15.96 -11.65 -12.73
C LYS A 151 15.35 -10.52 -11.90
N LYS A 152 15.87 -9.30 -12.00
CA LYS A 152 15.30 -8.12 -11.34
C LYS A 152 13.85 -7.86 -11.78
N LEU A 153 13.56 -7.96 -13.08
CA LEU A 153 12.18 -7.84 -13.58
C LEU A 153 11.29 -9.00 -13.12
N GLN A 154 11.80 -10.23 -13.13
CA GLN A 154 11.06 -11.40 -12.64
C GLN A 154 10.66 -11.25 -11.17
N LEU A 155 11.57 -10.75 -10.32
CA LEU A 155 11.25 -10.48 -8.91
C LEU A 155 10.15 -9.43 -8.78
N LYS A 156 10.18 -8.36 -9.57
CA LYS A 156 9.11 -7.35 -9.60
C LYS A 156 7.76 -7.94 -10.02
N ILE A 157 7.74 -8.76 -11.07
CA ILE A 157 6.51 -9.45 -11.51
C ILE A 157 5.98 -10.33 -10.38
N ASN A 158 6.85 -11.08 -9.69
CA ASN A 158 6.44 -11.90 -8.55
C ASN A 158 5.86 -11.07 -7.41
N THR A 159 6.43 -9.91 -7.09
CA THR A 159 5.86 -9.01 -6.08
C THR A 159 4.48 -8.50 -6.49
N LEU A 160 4.28 -8.18 -7.78
CA LEU A 160 2.98 -7.75 -8.29
C LEU A 160 1.94 -8.88 -8.19
N ILE A 161 2.31 -10.14 -8.44
CA ILE A 161 1.42 -11.30 -8.28
C ILE A 161 1.01 -11.48 -6.82
N ILE A 162 1.94 -11.35 -5.88
CA ILE A 162 1.63 -11.44 -4.44
C ILE A 162 0.67 -10.33 -4.04
N TYR A 163 0.94 -9.08 -4.46
CA TYR A 163 0.09 -7.95 -4.17
C TYR A 163 -1.31 -8.09 -4.78
N LYS A 164 -1.40 -8.59 -6.01
CA LYS A 164 -2.67 -8.93 -6.66
C LYS A 164 -3.51 -9.89 -5.80
N ASN A 165 -2.89 -10.97 -5.31
CA ASN A 165 -3.59 -11.95 -4.49
C ASN A 165 -4.06 -11.36 -3.14
N GLN A 166 -3.34 -10.38 -2.60
CA GLN A 166 -3.78 -9.65 -1.41
C GLN A 166 -5.01 -8.79 -1.72
N LEU A 167 -4.99 -8.03 -2.82
CA LEU A 167 -6.12 -7.23 -3.26
C LEU A 167 -7.37 -8.08 -3.54
N GLU A 168 -7.24 -9.24 -4.19
CA GLU A 168 -8.36 -10.16 -4.44
C GLU A 168 -9.00 -10.65 -3.13
N ARG A 169 -8.19 -10.94 -2.10
CA ARG A 169 -8.69 -11.33 -0.78
C ARG A 169 -9.44 -10.19 -0.10
N GLU A 170 -8.91 -8.96 -0.19
CA GLU A 170 -9.57 -7.79 0.40
C GLU A 170 -10.89 -7.44 -0.29
N ILE A 171 -10.94 -7.55 -1.62
CA ILE A 171 -12.17 -7.35 -2.39
C ILE A 171 -13.22 -8.40 -1.99
N LYS A 172 -12.86 -9.68 -1.98
CA LYS A 172 -13.77 -10.77 -1.61
C LYS A 172 -14.27 -10.64 -0.17
N ASN A 173 -13.40 -10.25 0.76
CA ASN A 173 -13.79 -10.01 2.15
C ASN A 173 -14.74 -8.80 2.27
N ASN A 174 -14.62 -7.77 1.44
CA ASN A 174 -15.57 -6.66 1.44
C ASN A 174 -16.93 -7.06 0.84
N GLU A 175 -16.97 -7.91 -0.18
CA GLU A 175 -18.23 -8.43 -0.75
C GLU A 175 -19.01 -9.33 0.23
N LEU A 176 -18.32 -10.04 1.12
CA LEU A 176 -18.94 -10.89 2.16
C LEU A 176 -19.44 -10.11 3.38
N ASN A 177 -19.05 -8.83 3.53
CA ASN A 177 -19.40 -7.98 4.67
C ASN A 177 -20.50 -6.94 4.34
N LEU A 178 -21.07 -7.00 3.12
CA LEU A 178 -22.23 -6.23 2.66
C LEU A 178 -23.50 -7.08 2.70
#